data_AF-A0A2T4TRL6-F1
#
_entry.id   AF-A0A2T4TRL6-F1
#
_cell.length_a   1.000
_cell.length_b   1.000
_cell.length_c   1.000
_cell.angle_alpha   90.00
_cell.angle_beta   90.00
_cell.angle_gamma   90.00
#
_symmetry.space_group_name_H-M   'P 1'
#
loop_
_entity.id
_entity.type
_entity.pdbx_description
1 polymer ?
#
loop_
_entity_poly.entity_id
_entity_poly.type
_entity_poly.pdbx_seq_one_letter_code
_entity_poly.pdbx_strand_id
1 'polypeptide(L)' 'MDKKERIRELLAEALPLVDLDSDFLFSELDSLGVTTVLMVLSNEYGIELESQDATPKNLRSIDSLAVLVDKKLAEK' A
#
# COMPACT_ATOMS: atom_id res chain seq x y z
N MET A 1 -16.27 7.00 -3.47
CA MET A 1 -15.40 6.06 -2.76
C MET A 1 -14.08 6.75 -2.54
N ASP A 2 -13.69 6.91 -1.29
CA ASP A 2 -12.39 7.50 -0.95
C ASP A 2 -11.28 6.53 -1.36
N LYS A 3 -10.21 7.02 -1.99
CA LYS A 3 -9.06 6.20 -2.43
C LYS A 3 -8.49 5.36 -1.28
N LYS A 4 -8.51 5.93 -0.07
CA LYS A 4 -8.06 5.29 1.17
C LYS A 4 -8.92 4.08 1.52
N GLU A 5 -10.23 4.20 1.37
CA GLU A 5 -11.18 3.11 1.59
C GLU A 5 -10.92 1.98 0.59
N ARG A 6 -10.69 2.31 -0.69
CA ARG A 6 -10.34 1.32 -1.70
C ARG A 6 -9.02 0.59 -1.41
N ILE A 7 -7.97 1.33 -1.01
CA ILE A 7 -6.69 0.73 -0.61
C ILE A 7 -6.88 -0.19 0.60
N ARG A 8 -7.67 0.24 1.59
CA ARG A 8 -7.96 -0.56 2.77
C ARG A 8 -8.66 -1.87 2.41
N GLU A 9 -9.69 -1.83 1.57
CA GLU A 9 -10.40 -3.03 1.10
C GLU A 9 -9.44 -4.00 0.39
N LEU A 10 -8.65 -3.50 -0.55
CA LEU A 10 -7.69 -4.30 -1.31
C LEU A 10 -6.65 -4.99 -0.42
N LEU A 11 -6.13 -4.25 0.56
CA LEU A 11 -5.19 -4.80 1.52
C LEU A 11 -5.85 -5.76 2.51
N ALA A 12 -7.09 -5.51 2.92
CA ALA A 12 -7.83 -6.40 3.81
C ALA A 12 -8.13 -7.74 3.13
N GLU A 13 -8.44 -7.71 1.83
CA GLU A 13 -8.62 -8.90 1.01
C GLU A 13 -7.31 -9.67 0.80
N ALA A 14 -6.22 -8.95 0.51
CA ALA A 14 -4.93 -9.57 0.21
C ALA A 14 -4.17 -10.03 1.47
N LEU A 15 -4.33 -9.32 2.58
CA LEU A 15 -3.62 -9.49 3.85
C LEU A 15 -4.59 -9.50 5.04
N PRO A 16 -5.46 -10.51 5.16
CA PRO A 16 -6.46 -10.58 6.23
C PRO A 16 -5.88 -10.76 7.64
N LEU A 17 -4.58 -11.07 7.74
CA LEU A 17 -3.87 -11.28 9.01
C LEU A 17 -3.13 -10.02 9.49
N VAL A 18 -3.08 -8.97 8.68
CA VAL A 18 -2.32 -7.74 8.98
C VAL A 18 -3.25 -6.70 9.58
N ASP A 19 -2.80 -6.05 10.65
CA ASP A 19 -3.52 -4.92 11.24
C ASP A 19 -3.29 -3.64 10.41
N LEU A 20 -4.26 -3.36 9.52
CA LEU A 20 -4.25 -2.17 8.65
C LEU A 20 -4.57 -0.87 9.39
N ASP A 21 -5.09 -0.95 10.61
CA ASP A 21 -5.39 0.21 11.47
C ASP A 21 -4.21 0.60 12.36
N SER A 22 -3.09 -0.13 12.28
CA SER A 22 -1.86 0.19 13.00
C SER A 22 -1.24 1.53 12.54
N ASP A 23 -0.75 2.31 13.51
CA ASP A 23 0.04 3.53 13.26
C ASP A 23 1.37 3.25 12.51
N PHE A 24 1.77 1.97 12.48
CA PHE A 24 2.98 1.47 11.82
C PHE A 24 2.68 0.18 11.04
N LEU A 25 1.90 0.30 9.97
CA LEU A 25 1.56 -0.82 9.06
C LEU A 25 2.82 -1.57 8.58
N PHE A 26 3.89 -0.86 8.26
CA PHE A 26 5.15 -1.47 7.79
C PHE A 26 5.73 -2.50 8.77
N SER A 27 5.52 -2.33 10.08
CA SER A 27 6.02 -3.28 11.09
C SER A 27 5.21 -4.57 11.16
N GLU A 28 3.93 -4.51 10.77
CA GLU A 28 3.04 -5.67 10.66
C GLU A 28 3.22 -6.40 9.31
N LEU A 29 3.86 -5.76 8.33
CA LEU A 29 4.10 -6.34 7.02
C LEU A 29 5.41 -7.14 7.00
N ASP A 30 5.27 -8.45 6.79
CA ASP A 30 6.39 -9.30 6.41
C ASP A 30 6.90 -8.95 4.99
N SER A 31 8.07 -9.47 4.60
CA SER A 31 8.64 -9.29 3.25
C SER A 31 7.67 -9.66 2.13
N LEU A 32 6.83 -10.67 2.35
CA LEU A 32 5.75 -11.05 1.44
C LEU A 32 4.60 -10.05 1.47
N GLY A 33 4.20 -9.57 2.66
CA GLY A 33 3.14 -8.57 2.82
C GLY A 33 3.46 -7.27 2.08
N VAL A 34 4.71 -6.79 2.22
CA VAL A 34 5.22 -5.65 1.47
C VAL A 34 5.09 -5.88 -0.04
N THR A 35 5.56 -7.02 -0.54
CA THR A 35 5.50 -7.34 -1.98
C THR A 35 4.06 -7.41 -2.47
N THR A 36 3.16 -8.02 -1.70
CA THR A 36 1.73 -8.10 -2.00
C THR A 36 1.09 -6.71 -2.09
N VAL A 37 1.38 -5.82 -1.14
CA VAL A 37 0.88 -4.44 -1.16
C VAL A 37 1.30 -3.73 -2.45
N LEU A 38 2.59 -3.81 -2.81
CA LEU A 38 3.09 -3.18 -4.03
C LEU A 38 2.41 -3.76 -5.28
N MET A 39 2.27 -5.09 -5.38
CA MET A 39 1.64 -5.75 -6.53
C MET A 39 0.15 -5.39 -6.67
N VAL A 40 -0.60 -5.39 -5.57
CA VAL A 40 -2.04 -5.11 -5.56
C VAL A 40 -2.28 -3.65 -5.97
N LEU A 41 -1.54 -2.71 -5.38
CA LEU A 41 -1.65 -1.30 -5.73
C LEU A 41 -1.16 -1.01 -7.16
N SER A 42 -0.09 -1.67 -7.60
CA SER A 42 0.42 -1.58 -8.96
C SER A 42 -0.64 -2.01 -9.98
N ASN A 43 -1.26 -3.18 -9.76
CA ASN A 43 -2.29 -3.71 -10.65
C ASN A 43 -3.58 -2.88 -10.62
N GLU A 44 -4.05 -2.45 -9.46
CA GLU A 44 -5.29 -1.68 -9.32
C GLU A 44 -5.18 -0.30 -10.00
N TYR A 45 -4.08 0.42 -9.74
CA TYR A 45 -3.90 1.80 -10.22
C TYR A 45 -3.10 1.88 -11.53
N GLY A 46 -2.57 0.77 -12.01
CA GLY A 46 -1.74 0.70 -13.22
C GLY A 46 -0.46 1.53 -13.10
N ILE A 47 0.23 1.43 -11.96
CA ILE A 47 1.48 2.14 -11.64
C ILE A 47 2.62 1.14 -11.36
N GLU A 48 3.86 1.48 -11.68
CA GLU A 48 5.01 0.66 -11.27
C GLU A 48 5.46 1.02 -9.85
N LEU A 49 5.24 0.08 -8.94
CA LEU A 49 5.75 0.11 -7.57
C LEU A 49 6.86 -0.90 -7.41
N GLU A 50 8.03 -0.42 -7.01
CA GLU A 50 9.23 -1.24 -6.85
C GLU A 50 9.60 -1.41 -5.38
N SER A 51 10.54 -2.31 -5.10
CA SER A 51 11.06 -2.52 -3.73
C SER A 51 11.65 -1.24 -3.10
N GLN A 52 12.11 -0.29 -3.91
CA GLN A 52 12.55 1.03 -3.45
C GLN A 52 11.41 1.91 -2.93
N ASP A 53 10.18 1.70 -3.39
CA ASP A 53 8.99 2.42 -2.91
C ASP A 53 8.47 1.85 -1.58
N ALA A 54 8.82 0.60 -1.27
CA ALA A 54 8.51 -0.07 -0.02
C ALA A 54 9.36 0.41 1.17
N THR A 55 9.29 1.71 1.44
CA THR A 55 9.92 2.32 2.60
C THR A 55 8.95 2.37 3.78
N PRO A 56 9.45 2.34 5.03
CA PRO A 56 8.62 2.52 6.22
C PRO A 56 7.82 3.82 6.20
N LYS A 57 8.29 4.83 5.48
CA LYS A 57 7.61 6.12 5.32
C LYS A 57 6.38 6.02 4.42
N ASN A 58 6.49 5.28 3.32
CA ASN A 58 5.39 5.12 2.35
C ASN A 58 4.37 4.08 2.81
N LEU A 59 4.84 3.03 3.50
CA LEU A 59 4.03 1.94 4.04
C LEU A 59 3.66 2.16 5.51
N ARG A 60 3.68 3.41 6.00
CA ARG A 60 3.38 3.72 7.39
C ARG A 60 1.90 3.51 7.73
N SER A 61 1.02 3.98 6.84
CA SER A 61 -0.42 3.99 7.01
C SER A 61 -1.12 4.00 5.64
N ILE A 62 -2.43 3.73 5.63
CA ILE A 62 -3.26 3.82 4.43
C ILE A 62 -3.19 5.22 3.78
N ASP A 63 -3.11 6.29 4.57
CA ASP A 63 -2.90 7.64 4.03
C ASP A 63 -1.58 7.76 3.28
N SER A 64 -0.50 7.19 3.81
CA SER A 64 0.83 7.25 3.17
C SER A 64 0.86 6.46 1.87
N LEU A 65 0.16 5.33 1.83
CA LEU A 65 -0.05 4.54 0.61
C LEU A 65 -0.84 5.31 -0.45
N ALA A 66 -1.90 5.99 -0.05
CA ALA A 66 -2.67 6.83 -0.97
C ALA A 66 -1.80 7.94 -1.59
N VAL A 67 -0.98 8.60 -0.77
CA VAL A 67 -0.03 9.61 -1.24
C VAL A 67 1.02 9.03 -2.19
N LEU A 68 1.54 7.82 -1.91
CA LEU A 68 2.47 7.13 -2.81
C LEU A 68 1.83 6.85 -4.17
N VAL A 69 0.61 6.32 -4.16
CA VAL A 69 -0.17 6.04 -5.38
C VAL A 69 -0.43 7.32 -6.16
N ASP A 70 -0.85 8.40 -5.50
CA ASP A 70 -1.06 9.71 -6.13
C ASP A 70 0.21 10.24 -6.78
N LYS A 71 1.33 10.14 -6.08
CA LYS A 71 2.62 10.59 -6.61
C LYS A 71 3.01 9.82 -7.87
N LYS A 72 2.88 8.49 -7.85
CA LYS A 72 3.19 7.64 -9.01
C LYS A 72 2.23 7.86 -10.17
N LEU A 73 0.95 8.12 -9.88
CA LEU A 73 -0.04 8.47 -10.90
C LEU A 73 0.25 9.83 -11.54
N ALA A 74 0.81 10.79 -10.79
CA ALA A 74 1.21 12.10 -11.32
C ALA A 74 2.53 12.06 -12.10
N GLU A 75 3.37 11.06 -11.86
CA GLU A 75 4.62 10.81 -12.60
C GLU A 75 4.40 10.01 -13.90
N LYS A 76 3.17 9.56 -14.15
CA LYS A 76 2.75 8.81 -15.34
C LYS A 76 2.38 9.73 -16.50
#